data_AF-A0AB38J757-F1
#
_entry.id   AF-A0AB38J757-F1
#
_cell.length_a   1.000
_cell.length_b   1.000
_cell.length_c   1.000
_cell.angle_alpha   90.00
_cell.angle_beta   90.00
_cell.angle_gamma   90.00
#
_symmetry.space_group_name_H-M   'P 1'
#
loop_
_entity.id
_entity.type
_entity.pdbx_description
1 polymer ?
#
loop_
_entity_poly.entity_id
_entity_poly.type
_entity_poly.pdbx_seq_one_letter_code
_entity_poly.pdbx_strand_id
1 'polypeptide(L)'
;MLWGRARTIAAMDVIVSRSGGFAGLRRVWRIDVDQQPDEGAWHALIGSLDWDDRPRAAATPAGRPDRFVYEIRVQTHTVRLGETELDGAWRELVDRVKRAQPR
;
A
#
# COMPACT_ATOMS: atom_id res chain seq x y z
N MET A 1 -6.11 -5.58 -21.31
CA MET A 1 -5.06 -4.89 -22.10
C MET A 1 -3.73 -5.12 -21.42
N LEU A 2 -2.88 -5.92 -22.09
CA LEU A 2 -1.42 -6.00 -22.03
C LEU A 2 -0.76 -5.69 -20.67
N TRP A 3 -0.51 -6.75 -19.90
CA TRP A 3 0.57 -6.75 -18.91
C TRP A 3 1.74 -7.56 -19.49
N GLY A 4 2.49 -6.89 -20.36
CA GLY A 4 3.73 -7.43 -20.91
C GLY A 4 4.91 -6.78 -20.19
N ARG A 5 5.56 -7.53 -19.30
CA ARG A 5 6.99 -7.43 -19.05
C ARG A 5 7.47 -8.76 -18.48
N ALA A 6 8.48 -9.33 -19.13
CA ALA A 6 9.15 -10.55 -18.69
C ALA A 6 9.63 -10.33 -17.25
N ARG A 7 9.15 -11.18 -16.35
CA ARG A 7 9.39 -11.11 -14.92
C ARG A 7 10.76 -11.73 -14.64
N THR A 8 11.79 -10.91 -14.67
CA THR A 8 13.11 -11.29 -14.15
C THR A 8 12.95 -11.56 -12.66
N ILE A 9 13.53 -12.66 -12.20
CA ILE A 9 13.75 -13.13 -10.81
C ILE A 9 13.21 -12.17 -9.72
N ALA A 10 12.03 -12.49 -9.19
CA ALA A 10 11.43 -11.97 -7.95
C ALA A 10 11.45 -10.44 -7.69
N ALA A 11 11.07 -9.61 -8.67
CA ALA A 11 10.84 -8.18 -8.42
C ALA A 11 9.85 -7.91 -7.25
N MET A 12 10.23 -7.10 -6.27
CA MET A 12 9.40 -6.78 -5.10
C MET A 12 8.45 -5.59 -5.36
N ASP A 13 7.23 -5.91 -5.81
CA ASP A 13 6.16 -4.95 -6.04
C ASP A 13 5.49 -4.47 -4.73
N VAL A 14 5.34 -3.15 -4.60
CA VAL A 14 4.46 -2.51 -3.59
C VAL A 14 3.33 -1.79 -4.32
N ILE A 15 2.09 -2.15 -3.99
CA ILE A 15 0.88 -1.55 -4.57
C ILE A 15 0.07 -0.91 -3.45
N VAL A 16 -0.28 0.36 -3.63
CA VAL A 16 -1.19 1.10 -2.74
C VAL A 16 -2.40 1.53 -3.55
N SER A 17 -3.59 1.12 -3.12
CA SER A 17 -4.87 1.57 -3.66
C SER A 17 -5.61 2.37 -2.60
N ARG A 18 -6.06 3.58 -2.93
CA ARG A 18 -6.97 4.36 -2.09
C ARG A 18 -8.32 4.48 -2.78
N SER A 19 -9.39 4.15 -2.07
CA SER A 19 -10.78 4.32 -2.51
C SER A 19 -11.59 5.11 -1.48
N GLY A 20 -12.71 5.70 -1.91
CA GLY A 20 -13.60 6.48 -1.05
C GLY A 20 -13.57 7.98 -1.34
N GLY A 21 -14.15 8.77 -0.45
CA GLY A 21 -14.42 10.20 -0.61
C GLY A 21 -15.73 10.48 -1.36
N PHE A 22 -16.02 11.76 -1.57
CA PHE A 22 -17.32 12.24 -2.08
C PHE A 22 -17.66 11.79 -3.51
N ALA A 23 -16.66 11.37 -4.29
CA ALA A 23 -16.81 10.99 -5.70
C ALA A 23 -16.50 9.50 -5.99
N GLY A 24 -16.17 8.69 -4.96
CA GLY A 24 -15.87 7.26 -5.13
C GLY A 24 -14.60 6.94 -5.95
N LEU A 25 -13.77 7.93 -6.26
CA LEU A 25 -12.61 7.77 -7.13
C LEU A 25 -11.52 6.86 -6.50
N ARG A 26 -11.15 5.80 -7.22
CA ARG A 26 -10.00 4.96 -6.89
C ARG A 26 -8.72 5.56 -7.44
N ARG A 27 -7.67 5.62 -6.62
CA ARG A 27 -6.30 5.93 -7.04
C ARG A 27 -5.40 4.75 -6.70
N VAL A 28 -4.48 4.42 -7.61
CA VAL A 28 -3.54 3.32 -7.46
C VAL A 28 -2.14 3.84 -7.74
N TRP A 29 -1.21 3.51 -6.85
CA TRP A 29 0.23 3.74 -7.02
C TRP A 29 0.94 2.39 -6.93
N ARG A 30 1.97 2.20 -7.75
CA ARG A 30 2.80 1.01 -7.75
C ARG A 30 4.26 1.40 -7.89
N ILE A 31 5.11 0.78 -7.09
CA ILE A 31 6.55 0.81 -7.30
C ILE A 31 7.10 -0.60 -7.41
N ASP A 32 8.23 -0.71 -8.10
CA ASP A 32 9.16 -1.84 -8.01
C ASP A 32 10.27 -1.41 -7.05
N VAL A 33 10.38 -2.08 -5.91
CA VAL A 33 11.36 -1.77 -4.85
C VAL A 33 12.79 -1.92 -5.37
N ASP A 34 13.03 -2.92 -6.21
CA ASP A 34 14.36 -3.25 -6.74
C ASP A 34 14.83 -2.23 -7.81
N GLN A 35 13.97 -1.29 -8.17
CA GLN A 35 14.27 -0.17 -9.07
C GLN A 35 14.31 1.19 -8.33
N GLN A 36 14.17 1.20 -7.00
CA GLN A 36 14.26 2.42 -6.21
C GLN A 36 15.72 2.74 -5.86
N PRO A 37 16.12 4.02 -5.85
CA PRO A 37 17.50 4.42 -5.55
C PRO A 37 17.94 4.07 -4.12
N ASP A 38 16.99 3.87 -3.21
CA ASP A 38 17.19 3.59 -1.79
C ASP A 38 16.54 2.27 -1.36
N GLU A 39 16.75 1.21 -2.16
CA GLU A 39 16.20 -0.15 -1.98
C GLU A 39 16.31 -0.67 -0.53
N GLY A 40 17.48 -0.56 0.10
CA GLY A 40 17.68 -1.06 1.47
C GLY A 40 16.76 -0.39 2.51
N ALA A 41 16.44 0.89 2.32
CA ALA A 41 15.52 1.61 3.20
C ALA A 41 14.06 1.22 2.96
N TRP A 42 13.71 0.76 1.75
CA TRP A 42 12.40 0.16 1.46
C TRP A 42 12.25 -1.19 2.14
N HIS A 43 13.24 -2.07 2.01
CA HIS A 43 13.22 -3.38 2.68
C HIS A 43 13.12 -3.24 4.19
N ALA A 44 13.90 -2.32 4.79
CA ALA A 44 13.83 -2.05 6.23
C ALA A 44 12.45 -1.54 6.65
N LEU A 45 11.86 -0.58 5.93
CA LEU A 45 10.53 -0.07 6.23
C LEU A 45 9.48 -1.17 6.12
N ILE A 46 9.49 -1.96 5.04
CA ILE A 46 8.53 -3.04 4.81
C ILE A 46 8.66 -4.15 5.87
N GLY A 47 9.89 -4.49 6.25
CA GLY A 47 10.17 -5.48 7.29
C GLY A 47 9.76 -5.03 8.70
N SER A 48 9.59 -3.73 8.93
CA SER A 48 9.13 -3.17 10.21
C SER A 48 7.60 -3.17 10.38
N LEU A 49 6.85 -3.53 9.35
CA LEU A 49 5.40 -3.48 9.37
C LEU A 49 4.81 -4.69 10.10
N ASP A 50 3.88 -4.42 11.00
CA ASP A 50 3.13 -5.44 11.72
C ASP A 50 2.05 -6.06 10.82
N TRP A 51 2.45 -6.99 9.95
CA TRP A 51 1.57 -7.64 8.98
C TRP A 51 0.57 -8.60 9.62
N ASP A 52 0.93 -9.25 10.73
CA ASP A 52 0.13 -10.33 11.34
C ASP A 52 -0.94 -9.82 12.32
N ASP A 53 -0.74 -8.64 12.91
CA ASP A 53 -1.64 -8.06 13.93
C ASP A 53 -2.84 -7.31 13.34
N ARG A 54 -2.96 -7.20 12.01
CA ARG A 54 -4.05 -6.48 11.35
C ARG A 54 -4.95 -7.44 10.57
N PRO A 55 -6.26 -7.51 10.88
CA PRO A 55 -7.16 -8.46 10.23
C PRO A 55 -7.20 -8.23 8.71
N ARG A 56 -6.99 -9.32 7.95
CA ARG A 56 -7.00 -9.39 6.49
C ARG A 56 -8.28 -8.83 5.84
N ALA A 57 -9.36 -8.75 6.61
CA ALA A 57 -10.58 -8.01 6.33
C ALA A 57 -11.49 -8.07 7.57
N ALA A 58 -11.41 -7.10 8.47
CA ALA A 58 -12.51 -6.86 9.41
C ALA A 58 -13.05 -5.46 9.16
N ALA A 59 -14.25 -5.43 8.59
CA ALA A 59 -15.01 -4.22 8.35
C ALA A 59 -15.25 -3.46 9.65
N THR A 60 -15.11 -2.13 9.61
CA THR A 60 -15.40 -1.20 10.70
C THR A 60 -16.86 -1.34 11.18
N PRO A 61 -17.14 -1.60 12.48
CA PRO A 61 -18.47 -1.37 13.05
C PRO A 61 -18.51 -0.20 14.05
N ALA A 62 -19.55 0.61 13.93
CA ALA A 62 -20.07 1.65 14.85
C ALA A 62 -19.18 2.88 15.14
N GLY A 63 -18.72 3.52 14.08
CA GLY A 63 -18.28 4.92 14.03
C GLY A 63 -18.30 5.31 12.56
N ARG A 64 -18.59 6.57 12.20
CA ARG A 64 -18.75 7.01 10.80
C ARG A 64 -17.70 6.32 9.90
N PRO A 65 -18.11 5.61 8.83
CA PRO A 65 -17.15 4.89 7.99
C PRO A 65 -16.08 5.87 7.51
N ASP A 66 -14.82 5.49 7.66
CA ASP A 66 -13.70 6.29 7.21
C ASP A 66 -13.93 6.69 5.76
N ARG A 67 -13.71 7.97 5.46
CA ARG A 67 -13.99 8.49 4.11
C ARG A 67 -13.10 7.81 3.09
N PHE A 68 -11.91 7.37 3.48
CA PHE A 68 -10.99 6.65 2.61
C PHE A 68 -10.58 5.32 3.22
N VAL A 69 -10.45 4.32 2.34
CA VAL A 69 -9.87 3.01 2.65
C VAL A 69 -8.63 2.83 1.78
N TYR A 70 -7.56 2.37 2.41
CA TYR A 70 -6.29 2.03 1.77
C TYR A 70 -6.15 0.51 1.73
N GLU A 71 -5.84 -0.03 0.56
CA GLU A 71 -5.42 -1.41 0.39
C GLU A 71 -3.96 -1.42 -0.03
N ILE A 72 -3.12 -2.07 0.77
CA ILE A 72 -1.68 -2.14 0.57
C ILE A 72 -1.33 -3.60 0.31
N ARG A 73 -0.59 -3.86 -0.78
CA ARG A 73 -0.14 -5.18 -1.17
C ARG A 73 1.36 -5.17 -1.37
N VAL A 74 2.03 -6.13 -0.74
CA VAL A 74 3.47 -6.34 -0.87
C VAL A 74 3.71 -7.84 -0.92
N GLN A 75 4.21 -8.34 -2.05
CA GLN A 75 4.40 -9.78 -2.28
C GLN A 75 3.14 -10.61 -1.91
N THR A 76 3.20 -11.44 -0.88
CA THR A 76 2.11 -12.29 -0.38
C THR A 76 1.22 -11.60 0.66
N HIS A 77 1.66 -10.47 1.19
CA HIS A 77 0.96 -9.73 2.24
C HIS A 77 -0.06 -8.75 1.65
N THR A 78 -1.18 -8.60 2.34
CA THR A 78 -2.23 -7.64 1.99
C THR A 78 -2.92 -7.16 3.27
N VAL A 79 -3.01 -5.85 3.44
CA VAL A 79 -3.76 -5.22 4.53
C VAL A 79 -4.74 -4.18 3.97
N ARG A 80 -5.85 -3.99 4.67
CA ARG A 80 -6.81 -2.91 4.43
C ARG A 80 -6.91 -2.06 5.68
N LEU A 81 -6.72 -0.75 5.51
CA LEU A 81 -6.69 0.23 6.59
C LEU A 81 -7.66 1.38 6.28
N GLY A 82 -8.44 1.78 7.28
CA GLY A 82 -9.10 3.08 7.28
C GLY A 82 -8.10 4.23 7.27
N GLU A 83 -8.57 5.44 6.95
CA GLU A 83 -7.77 6.66 7.06
C GLU A 83 -7.25 6.91 8.49
N THR A 84 -8.03 6.52 9.50
CA THR A 84 -7.67 6.66 10.92
C THR A 84 -6.68 5.59 11.38
N GLU A 85 -6.74 4.39 10.80
CA GLU A 85 -5.84 3.26 11.09
C GLU A 85 -4.52 3.35 10.33
N LEU A 86 -4.44 4.20 9.29
CA LEU A 86 -3.22 4.44 8.55
C LEU A 86 -2.28 5.35 9.35
N ASP A 87 -1.51 4.79 10.27
CA ASP A 87 -0.57 5.51 11.13
C ASP A 87 0.86 4.95 11.05
N GLY A 88 1.79 5.57 11.79
CA GLY A 88 3.17 5.09 11.92
C GLY A 88 3.85 4.69 10.61
N ALA A 89 4.45 3.50 10.60
CA ALA A 89 5.17 2.96 9.44
C ALA A 89 4.24 2.71 8.22
N TRP A 90 2.94 2.44 8.43
CA TRP A 90 1.98 2.31 7.34
C TRP A 90 1.75 3.62 6.60
N ARG A 91 1.57 4.71 7.35
CA ARG A 91 1.46 6.06 6.77
C ARG A 91 2.73 6.42 6.00
N GLU A 92 3.89 6.15 6.60
CA GLU A 92 5.18 6.39 5.97
C GLU A 92 5.30 5.64 4.63
N LEU A 93 4.97 4.35 4.61
CA LEU A 93 4.99 3.55 3.39
C LEU A 93 4.11 4.16 2.30
N VAL A 94 2.85 4.47 2.62
CA VAL A 94 1.90 5.06 1.65
C VAL A 94 2.42 6.37 1.08
N ASP A 95 2.91 7.27 1.93
CA ASP A 95 3.40 8.56 1.47
C ASP A 95 4.68 8.43 0.66
N ARG A 96 5.56 7.50 1.01
CA ARG A 96 6.77 7.19 0.24
C ARG A 96 6.43 6.65 -1.15
N VAL A 97 5.48 5.71 -1.26
CA VAL A 97 5.01 5.17 -2.55
C VAL A 97 4.40 6.26 -3.41
N LYS A 98 3.59 7.14 -2.83
CA LYS A 98 3.00 8.29 -3.53
C LYS A 98 4.05 9.27 -4.04
N ARG A 99 5.12 9.51 -3.27
CA ARG A 99 6.24 10.38 -3.70
C ARG A 99 7.06 9.78 -4.83
N ALA A 100 7.25 8.46 -4.83
CA ALA A 100 7.97 7.74 -5.88
C ALA A 100 7.16 7.60 -7.19
N GLN A 101 5.84 7.83 -7.14
CA GLN A 101 4.94 7.88 -8.29
C GLN A 101 4.17 9.22 -8.30
N PRO A 102 4.88 10.36 -8.47
CA PRO A 102 4.22 11.64 -8.61
C PRO A 102 3.38 11.61 -9.89
N ARG A 103 2.16 12.15 -9.81
CA ARG A 103 1.22 12.20 -10.95
C ARG A 103 1.74 13.11 -12.05
#